data_AF-X1QI47-F1
#
_entry.id   AF-X1QI47-F1
#
_cell.length_a   1.000
_cell.length_b   1.000
_cell.length_c   1.000
_cell.angle_alpha   90.00
_cell.angle_beta   90.00
_cell.angle_gamma   90.00
#
_symmetry.space_group_name_H-M   'P 1'
#
loop_
_entity.id
_entity.type
_entity.pdbx_description
1 polymer ?
#
loop_
_entity_poly.entity_id
_entity_poly.type
_entity_poly.pdbx_seq_one_letter_code
_entity_poly.pdbx_strand_id
1 'polypeptide(L)'
;MAVTTQKQNKTSVLKSQDDSPSFPFVSGGHGDTAGIASNHLEKGGQEGLSNSTAPKERVADGAGRSPLLDNYDTTARQSYAKAGVRWKILDENRRVRRFYQRYFSGVGVGGRLRFLTLTSSDEAVIKGYDIHKHFRALVMRLRRRWGRFEYMGVVEIKGDRQHLHLVFRGEYMAQVQLSAMWASIHKSPVVDIKAVYRARGGARYLAKYLAKEGVNRYWASYNWVFAGWVGWSRRVKRAVGHYPSRALLRSLAVLDKVKRRLAMDFLEYQYRPLWEATLDKVNGY
;
A
#
# COMPACT_ATOMS: atom_id res chain seq x y z
N MET A 1 10.91 -65.42 -29.85
CA MET A 1 11.86 -65.44 -28.71
C MET A 1 11.33 -64.53 -27.63
N ALA A 2 10.88 -65.11 -26.52
CA ALA A 2 10.48 -64.41 -25.31
C ALA A 2 11.67 -64.41 -24.33
N VAL A 3 11.91 -63.32 -23.60
CA VAL A 3 12.45 -63.31 -22.22
C VAL A 3 12.03 -62.01 -21.52
N THR A 4 11.73 -62.21 -20.24
CA THR A 4 10.93 -61.46 -19.28
C THR A 4 11.77 -60.50 -18.39
N THR A 5 11.07 -59.78 -17.50
CA THR A 5 11.48 -59.24 -16.17
C THR A 5 12.30 -57.93 -16.13
N GLN A 6 12.12 -56.99 -15.18
CA GLN A 6 11.55 -57.09 -13.82
C GLN A 6 11.08 -55.74 -13.26
N LYS A 7 10.03 -55.80 -12.43
CA LYS A 7 9.46 -54.77 -11.55
C LYS A 7 10.32 -54.62 -10.29
N GLN A 8 10.48 -53.41 -9.75
CA GLN A 8 10.67 -53.22 -8.30
C GLN A 8 9.88 -52.00 -7.79
N ASN A 9 8.89 -52.31 -6.94
CA ASN A 9 8.23 -51.38 -6.02
C ASN A 9 9.12 -51.17 -4.80
N LYS A 10 9.19 -49.95 -4.27
CA LYS A 10 9.53 -49.71 -2.86
C LYS A 10 8.50 -48.80 -2.21
N THR A 11 7.58 -49.44 -1.50
CA THR A 11 6.86 -48.92 -0.35
C THR A 11 7.84 -48.66 0.80
N SER A 12 7.78 -47.48 1.41
CA SER A 12 8.16 -47.31 2.82
C SER A 12 7.04 -46.59 3.57
N VAL A 13 6.73 -47.18 4.71
CA VAL A 13 5.61 -46.94 5.60
C VAL A 13 6.19 -46.41 6.92
N LEU A 14 5.47 -45.44 7.52
CA LEU A 14 5.48 -44.97 8.91
C LEU A 14 6.73 -44.24 9.47
N LYS A 15 6.52 -42.98 9.83
CA LYS A 15 6.45 -42.60 11.27
C LYS A 15 5.68 -41.29 11.47
N SER A 16 4.56 -41.41 12.15
CA SER A 16 3.80 -40.36 12.81
C SER A 16 4.59 -39.82 14.00
N GLN A 17 4.64 -38.50 14.15
CA GLN A 17 4.85 -37.88 15.45
C GLN A 17 4.05 -36.58 15.50
N ASP A 18 3.06 -36.62 16.39
CA ASP A 18 2.23 -35.53 16.85
C ASP A 18 3.09 -34.44 17.48
N ASP A 19 2.76 -33.17 17.21
CA ASP A 19 2.96 -32.06 18.15
C ASP A 19 2.12 -30.87 17.67
N SER A 20 0.88 -30.84 18.14
CA SER A 20 -0.02 -29.68 18.03
C SER A 20 0.16 -28.79 19.26
N PRO A 21 0.54 -27.51 19.14
CA PRO A 21 0.43 -26.60 20.26
C PRO A 21 -1.04 -26.16 20.41
N SER A 22 -1.64 -26.69 21.48
CA SER A 22 -2.90 -26.27 22.08
C SER A 22 -2.89 -24.77 22.42
N PHE A 23 -3.85 -24.02 21.89
CA PHE A 23 -4.16 -22.66 22.35
C PHE A 23 -5.30 -22.73 23.39
N PRO A 24 -5.16 -22.06 24.56
CA PRO A 24 -6.22 -22.08 25.56
C PRO A 24 -7.40 -21.20 25.12
N PHE A 25 -8.55 -21.88 25.05
CA PHE A 25 -9.89 -21.31 25.06
C PHE A 25 -10.23 -20.93 26.50
N VAL A 26 -10.59 -19.67 26.77
CA VAL A 26 -11.23 -19.26 28.02
C VAL A 26 -12.52 -18.53 27.68
N SER A 27 -13.61 -19.21 28.04
CA SER A 27 -15.00 -18.78 28.07
C SER A 27 -15.27 -17.77 29.19
N GLY A 28 -16.24 -16.89 28.97
CA GLY A 28 -16.72 -15.95 29.98
C GLY A 28 -17.64 -16.56 31.05
N GLY A 29 -17.79 -15.79 32.14
CA GLY A 29 -18.83 -15.85 33.17
C GLY A 29 -18.72 -14.54 33.97
N HIS A 30 -19.69 -13.62 33.88
CA HIS A 30 -20.84 -13.46 34.78
C HIS A 30 -20.49 -13.35 36.27
N GLY A 31 -20.81 -12.19 36.85
CA GLY A 31 -20.68 -11.87 38.26
C GLY A 31 -21.12 -10.43 38.52
N ASP A 32 -22.42 -10.22 38.64
CA ASP A 32 -23.04 -9.04 39.24
C ASP A 32 -22.69 -8.95 40.73
N THR A 33 -22.36 -7.75 41.22
CA THR A 33 -22.75 -7.31 42.57
C THR A 33 -22.86 -5.78 42.60
N ALA A 34 -24.05 -5.32 42.96
CA ALA A 34 -24.40 -3.95 43.31
C ALA A 34 -23.86 -3.58 44.69
N GLY A 35 -23.75 -2.26 44.97
CA GLY A 35 -23.78 -1.78 46.36
C GLY A 35 -22.97 -0.52 46.69
N ILE A 36 -23.59 0.65 46.48
CA ILE A 36 -23.77 1.74 47.47
C ILE A 36 -22.52 2.30 48.19
N ALA A 37 -22.21 3.59 47.99
CA ALA A 37 -22.36 4.64 49.02
C ALA A 37 -21.66 5.95 48.62
N SER A 38 -22.45 7.04 48.66
CA SER A 38 -22.05 8.44 48.63
C SER A 38 -21.31 8.89 49.89
N ASN A 39 -20.68 10.08 49.79
CA ASN A 39 -20.41 11.14 50.78
C ASN A 39 -18.92 11.56 50.74
N HIS A 40 -18.48 12.82 50.82
CA HIS A 40 -19.08 14.16 50.97
C HIS A 40 -17.89 15.16 51.01
N LEU A 41 -18.10 16.41 50.55
CA LEU A 41 -17.43 17.71 50.86
C LEU A 41 -15.89 17.84 50.96
N GLU A 42 -15.28 18.70 50.14
CA GLU A 42 -15.02 20.16 50.31
C GLU A 42 -13.81 20.55 51.17
N LYS A 43 -12.91 21.32 50.54
CA LYS A 43 -12.36 22.64 50.95
C LYS A 43 -11.37 23.05 49.85
N GLY A 44 -11.59 24.15 49.12
CA GLY A 44 -11.26 25.53 49.50
C GLY A 44 -9.73 25.74 49.47
N GLY A 45 -9.11 26.68 48.77
CA GLY A 45 -9.53 27.77 47.90
C GLY A 45 -8.26 28.59 47.54
N GLN A 46 -8.40 29.51 46.57
CA GLN A 46 -7.58 30.72 46.29
C GLN A 46 -6.06 30.57 46.07
N GLU A 47 -5.32 31.41 45.36
CA GLU A 47 -5.46 32.48 44.36
C GLU A 47 -3.98 32.80 44.00
N GLY A 48 -3.72 33.37 42.81
CA GLY A 48 -2.58 34.28 42.68
C GLY A 48 -1.55 34.03 41.57
N LEU A 49 -1.54 34.99 40.63
CA LEU A 49 -0.37 35.64 40.04
C LEU A 49 0.27 35.03 38.78
N SER A 50 -0.26 35.53 37.66
CA SER A 50 0.46 36.28 36.62
C SER A 50 1.90 35.86 36.27
N ASN A 51 2.09 35.44 35.02
CA ASN A 51 3.16 36.00 34.20
C ASN A 51 2.72 36.09 32.74
N SER A 52 2.51 37.33 32.32
CA SER A 52 2.36 37.76 30.94
C SER A 52 3.67 37.57 30.19
N THR A 53 3.64 36.93 29.03
CA THR A 53 4.65 37.14 27.99
C THR A 53 3.94 37.30 26.66
N ALA A 54 4.05 38.50 26.11
CA ALA A 54 3.49 38.92 24.84
C ALA A 54 4.06 38.10 23.65
N PRO A 55 3.38 38.08 22.51
CA PRO A 55 3.50 37.02 21.51
C PRO A 55 4.74 37.20 20.64
N LYS A 56 5.54 36.15 20.50
CA LYS A 56 6.52 36.06 19.41
C LYS A 56 5.77 35.92 18.09
N GLU A 57 5.81 36.99 17.29
CA GLU A 57 5.53 36.95 15.86
C GLU A 57 6.23 35.75 15.23
N ARG A 58 5.45 34.78 14.79
CA ARG A 58 5.95 33.77 13.86
C ARG A 58 5.92 34.42 12.49
N VAL A 59 7.10 34.84 12.04
CA VAL A 59 7.39 35.10 10.63
C VAL A 59 6.85 33.91 9.84
N ALA A 60 5.80 34.18 9.06
CA ALA A 60 5.23 33.22 8.14
C ALA A 60 6.19 33.12 6.95
N ASP A 61 7.25 32.33 7.11
CA ASP A 61 8.05 31.89 5.98
C ASP A 61 7.15 31.10 5.05
N GLY A 62 6.86 31.71 3.91
CA GLY A 62 6.16 31.14 2.77
C GLY A 62 6.95 29.95 2.24
N ALA A 63 6.81 28.80 2.89
CA ALA A 63 7.34 27.54 2.41
C ALA A 63 6.59 27.16 1.14
N GLY A 64 7.13 27.59 0.00
CA GLY A 64 6.80 27.05 -1.32
C GLY A 64 6.74 25.54 -1.22
N ARG A 65 5.55 24.98 -1.42
CA ARG A 65 5.32 23.54 -1.28
C ARG A 65 6.20 22.81 -2.27
N SER A 66 7.28 22.23 -1.75
CA SER A 66 8.26 21.47 -2.52
C SER A 66 7.56 20.42 -3.41
N PRO A 67 8.03 20.24 -4.66
CA PRO A 67 7.42 19.37 -5.67
C PRO A 67 7.08 17.95 -5.16
N LEU A 68 5.94 17.43 -5.61
CA LEU A 68 5.26 16.22 -5.11
C LEU A 68 6.16 14.98 -4.98
N LEU A 69 7.19 14.85 -5.80
CA LEU A 69 7.98 13.62 -5.86
C LEU A 69 9.43 13.82 -5.41
N ASP A 70 9.90 15.06 -5.35
CA ASP A 70 11.27 15.36 -5.00
C ASP A 70 11.49 15.21 -3.48
N ASN A 71 10.48 15.53 -2.64
CA ASN A 71 10.54 15.33 -1.18
C ASN A 71 10.28 13.90 -0.69
N TYR A 72 9.54 13.08 -1.46
CA TYR A 72 9.26 11.71 -1.06
C TYR A 72 10.44 10.79 -1.34
N ASP A 73 11.23 11.08 -2.38
CA ASP A 73 12.49 10.40 -2.63
C ASP A 73 13.46 10.56 -1.45
N THR A 74 13.54 11.73 -0.82
CA THR A 74 14.44 12.00 0.33
C THR A 74 13.90 11.47 1.67
N THR A 75 12.61 11.64 1.95
CA THR A 75 12.05 11.25 3.26
C THR A 75 11.72 9.75 3.38
N ALA A 76 11.43 9.06 2.27
CA ALA A 76 11.29 7.61 2.25
C ALA A 76 12.63 6.92 2.57
N ARG A 77 13.74 7.46 2.04
CA ARG A 77 15.11 7.03 2.35
C ARG A 77 15.33 7.02 3.86
N GLN A 78 15.22 8.14 4.56
CA GLN A 78 15.50 8.23 6.02
C GLN A 78 14.76 7.19 6.89
N SER A 79 13.59 6.70 6.48
CA SER A 79 12.81 5.76 7.29
C SER A 79 13.33 4.32 7.35
N TYR A 80 14.11 3.87 6.36
CA TYR A 80 14.75 2.54 6.40
C TYR A 80 16.00 2.54 7.29
N ALA A 81 16.52 3.71 7.68
CA ALA A 81 17.77 3.85 8.46
C ALA A 81 17.64 3.31 9.84
N LYS A 82 16.43 3.47 10.34
CA LYS A 82 16.00 2.95 11.61
C LYS A 82 15.67 1.46 11.58
N ALA A 83 15.57 0.83 10.40
CA ALA A 83 15.20 -0.58 10.25
C ALA A 83 16.41 -1.52 10.02
N GLY A 84 17.65 -1.03 10.20
CA GLY A 84 18.87 -1.83 10.08
C GLY A 84 19.26 -2.22 8.64
N VAL A 85 18.51 -1.77 7.63
CA VAL A 85 18.83 -2.03 6.21
C VAL A 85 19.92 -1.05 5.76
N ARG A 86 21.06 -1.57 5.30
CA ARG A 86 22.23 -0.77 4.90
C ARG A 86 21.88 0.17 3.73
N TRP A 87 22.00 1.49 3.98
CA TRP A 87 21.67 2.62 3.10
C TRP A 87 22.03 2.45 1.62
N LYS A 88 23.25 1.96 1.36
CA LYS A 88 23.81 1.84 0.01
C LYS A 88 22.99 0.89 -0.89
N ILE A 89 22.45 -0.19 -0.33
CA ILE A 89 21.73 -1.23 -1.09
C ILE A 89 20.35 -0.73 -1.58
N LEU A 90 19.71 0.21 -0.87
CA LEU A 90 18.39 0.74 -1.21
C LEU A 90 18.44 1.90 -2.21
N ASP A 91 19.47 2.75 -2.14
CA ASP A 91 19.63 3.90 -3.06
C ASP A 91 19.99 3.43 -4.49
N GLU A 92 20.69 2.31 -4.58
CA GLU A 92 20.98 1.57 -5.82
C GLU A 92 19.76 0.79 -6.34
N ASN A 93 18.79 0.46 -5.47
CA ASN A 93 17.64 -0.36 -5.85
C ASN A 93 16.54 0.48 -6.54
N ARG A 94 16.75 0.73 -7.84
CA ARG A 94 15.83 1.40 -8.77
C ARG A 94 14.37 0.90 -8.64
N ARG A 95 14.15 -0.37 -8.28
CA ARG A 95 12.82 -0.95 -8.04
C ARG A 95 12.13 -0.31 -6.86
N VAL A 96 12.81 -0.18 -5.72
CA VAL A 96 12.27 0.36 -4.48
C VAL A 96 11.99 1.85 -4.63
N ARG A 97 12.89 2.60 -5.27
CA ARG A 97 12.65 4.02 -5.60
C ARG A 97 11.40 4.21 -6.45
N ARG A 98 11.26 3.42 -7.53
CA ARG A 98 10.06 3.42 -8.38
C ARG A 98 8.80 3.05 -7.60
N PHE A 99 8.89 2.05 -6.71
CA PHE A 99 7.79 1.68 -5.83
C PHE A 99 7.33 2.88 -5.00
N TYR A 100 8.24 3.57 -4.31
CA TYR A 100 7.89 4.73 -3.47
C TYR A 100 7.27 5.86 -4.28
N GLN A 101 7.90 6.21 -5.40
CA GLN A 101 7.39 7.24 -6.31
C GLN A 101 5.95 6.93 -6.75
N ARG A 102 5.69 5.67 -7.15
CA ARG A 102 4.37 5.20 -7.60
C ARG A 102 3.35 5.13 -6.48
N TYR A 103 3.75 4.61 -5.34
CA TYR A 103 2.91 4.49 -4.16
C TYR A 103 2.42 5.87 -3.73
N PHE A 104 3.33 6.82 -3.52
CA PHE A 104 2.96 8.15 -3.06
C PHE A 104 2.25 8.99 -4.11
N SER A 105 2.52 8.78 -5.41
CA SER A 105 1.68 9.35 -6.47
C SER A 105 0.23 8.87 -6.35
N GLY A 106 0.00 7.57 -6.15
CA GLY A 106 -1.37 7.05 -6.04
C GLY A 106 -2.06 7.39 -4.72
N VAL A 107 -1.31 7.57 -3.63
CA VAL A 107 -1.82 8.19 -2.40
C VAL A 107 -2.17 9.66 -2.62
N GLY A 108 -1.43 10.35 -3.49
CA GLY A 108 -1.64 11.75 -3.86
C GLY A 108 -3.03 12.00 -4.42
N VAL A 109 -3.57 11.05 -5.19
CA VAL A 109 -4.94 11.02 -5.75
C VAL A 109 -6.01 11.21 -4.67
N GLY A 110 -5.76 10.76 -3.43
CA GLY A 110 -6.71 10.86 -2.31
C GLY A 110 -7.50 9.58 -2.05
N GLY A 111 -8.56 9.68 -1.25
CA GLY A 111 -9.38 8.54 -0.82
C GLY A 111 -8.89 7.86 0.45
N ARG A 112 -9.76 7.01 1.03
CA ARG A 112 -9.45 6.21 2.21
C ARG A 112 -8.58 5.01 1.82
N LEU A 113 -7.47 4.82 2.54
CA LEU A 113 -6.53 3.74 2.29
C LEU A 113 -6.82 2.56 3.23
N ARG A 114 -6.64 1.35 2.70
CA ARG A 114 -6.86 0.08 3.40
C ARG A 114 -5.78 -0.92 3.01
N PHE A 115 -5.36 -1.75 3.97
CA PHE A 115 -4.60 -2.96 3.71
C PHE A 115 -5.56 -4.08 3.35
N LEU A 116 -5.13 -4.95 2.44
CA LEU A 116 -5.73 -6.24 2.22
C LEU A 116 -4.61 -7.28 2.06
N THR A 117 -4.68 -8.35 2.83
CA THR A 117 -3.82 -9.52 2.65
C THR A 117 -4.68 -10.70 2.22
N LEU A 118 -4.25 -11.39 1.17
CA LEU A 118 -4.88 -12.62 0.67
C LEU A 118 -3.85 -13.73 0.68
N THR A 119 -4.20 -14.91 1.18
CA THR A 119 -3.28 -16.03 1.29
C THR A 119 -3.79 -17.22 0.48
N SER A 120 -2.88 -18.00 -0.11
CA SER A 120 -3.19 -19.29 -0.74
C SER A 120 -3.47 -20.35 0.32
N SER A 121 -4.45 -21.21 0.09
CA SER A 121 -4.67 -22.41 0.90
C SER A 121 -3.92 -23.61 0.32
N ASP A 122 -3.79 -24.68 1.10
CA ASP A 122 -3.14 -25.92 0.64
C ASP A 122 -3.89 -26.52 -0.55
N GLU A 123 -5.23 -26.47 -0.53
CA GLU A 123 -6.04 -26.91 -1.67
C GLU A 123 -5.72 -26.11 -2.93
N ALA A 124 -5.54 -24.80 -2.82
CA ALA A 124 -5.19 -23.94 -3.95
C ALA A 124 -3.79 -24.24 -4.49
N VAL A 125 -2.84 -24.54 -3.60
CA VAL A 125 -1.47 -24.93 -3.96
C VAL A 125 -1.47 -26.28 -4.67
N ILE A 126 -2.12 -27.31 -4.10
CA ILE A 126 -2.23 -28.66 -4.68
C ILE A 126 -2.88 -28.61 -6.07
N LYS A 127 -3.91 -27.78 -6.25
CA LYS A 127 -4.60 -27.59 -7.53
C LYS A 127 -3.86 -26.68 -8.51
N GLY A 128 -2.72 -26.11 -8.13
CA GLY A 128 -1.93 -25.23 -8.98
C GLY A 128 -2.65 -23.93 -9.37
N TYR A 129 -3.47 -23.36 -8.48
CA TYR A 129 -4.22 -22.14 -8.78
C TYR A 129 -3.33 -20.91 -8.89
N ASP A 130 -3.46 -20.19 -10.01
CA ASP A 130 -2.82 -18.89 -10.19
C ASP A 130 -3.51 -17.82 -9.34
N ILE A 131 -2.83 -17.37 -8.28
CA ILE A 131 -3.33 -16.37 -7.35
C ILE A 131 -3.64 -15.04 -8.04
N HIS A 132 -2.91 -14.64 -9.09
CA HIS A 132 -3.14 -13.40 -9.81
C HIS A 132 -4.36 -13.48 -10.70
N LYS A 133 -4.58 -14.63 -11.37
CA LYS A 133 -5.82 -14.88 -12.13
C LYS A 133 -7.04 -14.82 -11.20
N HIS A 134 -6.94 -15.47 -10.05
CA HIS A 134 -8.00 -15.48 -9.04
C HIS A 134 -8.22 -14.10 -8.43
N PHE A 135 -7.15 -13.35 -8.17
CA PHE A 135 -7.24 -11.97 -7.71
C PHE A 135 -7.92 -11.05 -8.72
N ARG A 136 -7.69 -11.21 -10.03
CA ARG A 136 -8.44 -10.47 -11.06
C ARG A 136 -9.94 -10.75 -10.97
N ALA A 137 -10.34 -12.02 -10.77
CA ALA A 137 -11.73 -12.38 -10.56
C ALA A 137 -12.32 -11.74 -9.29
N LEU A 138 -11.55 -11.72 -8.19
CA LEU A 138 -11.94 -11.00 -6.97
C LEU A 138 -12.14 -9.52 -7.25
N VAL A 139 -11.17 -8.84 -7.88
CA VAL A 139 -11.27 -7.41 -8.24
C VAL A 139 -12.52 -7.11 -9.06
N MET A 140 -12.89 -7.98 -10.01
CA MET A 140 -14.13 -7.81 -10.78
C MET A 140 -15.37 -7.90 -9.88
N ARG A 141 -15.42 -8.83 -8.91
CA ARG A 141 -16.53 -8.90 -7.94
C ARG A 141 -16.57 -7.69 -7.02
N LEU A 142 -15.42 -7.26 -6.50
CA LEU A 142 -15.32 -6.06 -5.66
C LEU A 142 -15.83 -4.84 -6.40
N ARG A 143 -15.47 -4.71 -7.69
CA ARG A 143 -15.88 -3.57 -8.50
C ARG A 143 -17.37 -3.51 -8.81
N ARG A 144 -17.99 -4.67 -9.02
CA ARG A 144 -19.45 -4.75 -9.20
C ARG A 144 -20.21 -4.38 -7.92
N ARG A 145 -19.70 -4.78 -6.75
CA ARG A 145 -20.39 -4.59 -5.48
C ARG A 145 -20.14 -3.25 -4.81
N TRP A 146 -18.92 -2.73 -4.88
CA TRP A 146 -18.50 -1.51 -4.16
C TRP A 146 -17.94 -0.40 -5.05
N GLY A 147 -17.95 -0.60 -6.37
CA GLY A 147 -17.47 0.40 -7.33
C GLY A 147 -15.94 0.45 -7.45
N ARG A 148 -15.34 1.62 -7.35
CA ARG A 148 -13.90 1.76 -7.68
C ARG A 148 -13.02 1.01 -6.69
N PHE A 149 -12.18 0.13 -7.22
CA PHE A 149 -11.17 -0.61 -6.45
C PHE A 149 -9.81 -0.43 -7.14
N GLU A 150 -9.03 0.49 -6.60
CA GLU A 150 -7.69 0.83 -7.10
C GLU A 150 -6.66 0.46 -6.06
N TYR A 151 -5.62 -0.26 -6.48
CA TYR A 151 -4.70 -0.92 -5.54
C TYR A 151 -3.26 -0.88 -6.02
N MET A 152 -2.35 -1.12 -5.09
CA MET A 152 -0.95 -1.41 -5.33
C MET A 152 -0.54 -2.54 -4.39
N GLY A 153 0.15 -3.56 -4.90
CA GLY A 153 0.47 -4.76 -4.11
C GLY A 153 1.80 -5.40 -4.48
N VAL A 154 2.19 -6.37 -3.64
CA VAL A 154 3.42 -7.18 -3.71
C VAL A 154 3.04 -8.62 -3.37
N VAL A 155 3.63 -9.60 -4.07
CA VAL A 155 3.49 -11.03 -3.76
C VAL A 155 4.64 -11.34 -2.82
N GLU A 156 4.35 -12.03 -1.74
CA GLU A 156 5.33 -12.76 -0.96
C GLU A 156 5.11 -14.26 -1.19
N ILE A 157 6.20 -14.98 -1.46
CA ILE A 157 6.21 -16.44 -1.43
C ILE A 157 6.69 -16.85 -0.03
N LYS A 158 5.96 -17.76 0.62
CA LYS A 158 6.34 -18.29 1.93
C LYS A 158 6.15 -19.81 1.89
N GLY A 159 7.24 -20.53 1.70
CA GLY A 159 7.18 -21.95 1.37
C GLY A 159 6.57 -22.15 -0.01
N ASP A 160 5.53 -22.95 -0.10
CA ASP A 160 4.73 -23.19 -1.31
C ASP A 160 3.51 -22.24 -1.43
N ARG A 161 3.21 -21.48 -0.38
CA ARG A 161 2.06 -20.55 -0.35
C ARG A 161 2.43 -19.17 -0.87
N GLN A 162 1.50 -18.57 -1.60
CA GLN A 162 1.59 -17.20 -2.06
C GLN A 162 0.69 -16.28 -1.24
N HIS A 163 1.21 -15.11 -0.89
CA HIS A 163 0.54 -14.07 -0.12
C HIS A 163 0.50 -12.77 -0.93
N LEU A 164 -0.70 -12.24 -1.20
CA LEU A 164 -0.86 -10.91 -1.80
C LEU A 164 -0.98 -9.88 -0.69
N HIS A 165 0.02 -9.01 -0.57
CA HIS A 165 -0.03 -7.84 0.28
C HIS A 165 -0.37 -6.63 -0.56
N LEU A 166 -1.49 -5.96 -0.31
CA LEU A 166 -1.88 -4.78 -1.06
C LEU A 166 -2.37 -3.64 -0.17
N VAL A 167 -2.18 -2.43 -0.69
CA VAL A 167 -2.87 -1.23 -0.24
C VAL A 167 -3.85 -0.85 -1.34
N PHE A 168 -5.10 -0.60 -0.98
CA PHE A 168 -6.12 -0.13 -1.91
C PHE A 168 -6.81 1.13 -1.42
N ARG A 169 -7.45 1.83 -2.36
CA ARG A 169 -8.37 2.93 -2.10
C ARG A 169 -9.80 2.42 -2.10
N GLY A 170 -10.51 2.66 -1.02
CA GLY A 170 -11.91 2.29 -0.89
C GLY A 170 -12.39 2.36 0.55
N GLU A 171 -13.69 2.17 0.71
CA GLU A 171 -14.33 2.04 2.01
C GLU A 171 -14.01 0.70 2.66
N TYR A 172 -14.32 0.60 3.96
CA TYR A 172 -14.21 -0.67 4.66
C TYR A 172 -15.18 -1.69 4.04
N MET A 173 -14.68 -2.90 3.81
CA MET A 173 -15.46 -4.04 3.36
C MET A 173 -15.46 -5.06 4.51
N ALA A 174 -16.62 -5.62 4.84
CA ALA A 174 -16.70 -6.60 5.91
C ALA A 174 -15.79 -7.79 5.60
N GLN A 175 -14.88 -8.12 6.53
CA GLN A 175 -13.91 -9.19 6.35
C GLN A 175 -14.58 -10.52 6.01
N VAL A 176 -15.70 -10.85 6.68
CA VAL A 176 -16.48 -12.07 6.43
C VAL A 176 -16.90 -12.18 4.96
N GLN A 177 -17.35 -11.08 4.35
CA GLN A 177 -17.76 -11.08 2.95
C GLN A 177 -16.58 -11.25 2.00
N LEU A 178 -15.44 -10.62 2.31
CA LEU A 178 -14.21 -10.80 1.53
C LEU A 178 -13.67 -12.23 1.64
N SER A 179 -13.65 -12.79 2.85
CA SER A 179 -13.27 -14.18 3.11
C SER A 179 -14.15 -15.16 2.35
N ALA A 180 -15.47 -14.97 2.34
CA ALA A 180 -16.39 -15.81 1.57
C ALA A 180 -16.13 -15.72 0.05
N MET A 181 -15.90 -14.51 -0.46
CA MET A 181 -15.55 -14.32 -1.87
C MET A 181 -14.22 -15.00 -2.22
N TRP A 182 -13.19 -14.81 -1.39
CA TRP A 182 -11.87 -15.39 -1.61
C TRP A 182 -11.90 -16.92 -1.50
N ALA A 183 -12.63 -17.47 -0.53
CA ALA A 183 -12.87 -18.90 -0.40
C ALA A 183 -13.55 -19.48 -1.64
N SER A 184 -14.57 -18.82 -2.18
CA SER A 184 -15.26 -19.31 -3.37
C SER A 184 -14.39 -19.32 -4.63
N ILE A 185 -13.41 -18.40 -4.73
CA ILE A 185 -12.55 -18.24 -5.91
C ILE A 185 -11.28 -19.09 -5.77
N HIS A 186 -10.58 -18.95 -4.65
CA HIS A 186 -9.23 -19.46 -4.43
C HIS A 186 -9.16 -20.45 -3.26
N LYS A 187 -10.30 -20.96 -2.79
CA LYS A 187 -10.39 -22.00 -1.74
C LYS A 187 -9.65 -21.64 -0.45
N SER A 188 -9.49 -20.35 -0.19
CA SER A 188 -8.82 -19.81 0.98
C SER A 188 -9.71 -18.75 1.62
N PRO A 189 -10.21 -18.95 2.85
CA PRO A 189 -10.95 -17.92 3.57
C PRO A 189 -10.02 -16.89 4.23
N VAL A 190 -8.70 -17.10 4.20
CA VAL A 190 -7.72 -16.29 4.92
C VAL A 190 -7.56 -14.94 4.26
N VAL A 191 -8.19 -13.94 4.87
CA VAL A 191 -8.18 -12.54 4.45
C VAL A 191 -8.00 -11.65 5.68
N ASP A 192 -7.13 -10.66 5.59
CA ASP A 192 -6.96 -9.60 6.60
C ASP A 192 -7.20 -8.23 5.95
N ILE A 193 -8.11 -7.43 6.50
CA ILE A 193 -8.41 -6.08 6.03
C ILE A 193 -8.31 -5.06 7.17
N LYS A 194 -7.51 -4.01 6.96
CA LYS A 194 -7.22 -3.01 8.00
C LYS A 194 -7.20 -1.59 7.46
N ALA A 195 -7.56 -0.62 8.29
CA ALA A 195 -7.41 0.79 7.95
C ALA A 195 -5.94 1.22 7.88
N VAL A 196 -5.58 2.02 6.86
CA VAL A 196 -4.27 2.67 6.77
C VAL A 196 -4.43 4.13 7.19
N TYR A 197 -4.10 4.44 8.44
CA TYR A 197 -4.22 5.81 8.97
C TYR A 197 -3.13 6.75 8.46
N ARG A 198 -1.91 6.21 8.25
CA ARG A 198 -0.77 6.99 7.77
C ARG A 198 -0.26 6.37 6.49
N ALA A 199 -0.27 7.14 5.40
CA ALA A 199 0.22 6.71 4.09
C ALA A 199 1.64 6.12 4.14
N ARG A 200 2.52 6.71 4.95
CA ARG A 200 3.89 6.20 5.19
C ARG A 200 3.89 4.81 5.81
N GLY A 201 2.95 4.51 6.71
CA GLY A 201 2.78 3.18 7.28
C GLY A 201 2.44 2.15 6.21
N GLY A 202 1.54 2.50 5.29
CA GLY A 202 1.21 1.65 4.13
C GLY A 202 2.39 1.40 3.20
N ALA A 203 3.19 2.43 2.92
CA ALA A 203 4.37 2.29 2.08
C ALA A 203 5.42 1.37 2.73
N ARG A 204 5.69 1.55 4.02
CA ARG A 204 6.64 0.71 4.78
C ARG A 204 6.18 -0.75 4.85
N TYR A 205 4.88 -0.96 5.06
CA TYR A 205 4.29 -2.29 5.08
C TYR A 205 4.55 -3.03 3.77
N LEU A 206 4.19 -2.45 2.62
CA LEU A 206 4.42 -3.10 1.32
C LEU A 206 5.91 -3.25 0.98
N ALA A 207 6.72 -2.25 1.29
CA ALA A 207 8.15 -2.31 0.98
C ALA A 207 8.91 -3.32 1.84
N LYS A 208 8.41 -3.68 3.04
CA LYS A 208 8.91 -4.85 3.80
C LYS A 208 8.86 -6.10 2.93
N TYR A 209 7.72 -6.39 2.31
CA TYR A 209 7.53 -7.58 1.46
C TYR A 209 8.24 -7.46 0.10
N LEU A 210 8.35 -6.25 -0.44
CA LEU A 210 9.12 -5.98 -1.67
C LEU A 210 10.62 -6.25 -1.50
N ALA A 211 11.13 -6.11 -0.27
CA ALA A 211 12.54 -6.31 0.05
C ALA A 211 12.88 -7.76 0.42
N LYS A 212 11.90 -8.59 0.80
CA LYS A 212 12.14 -9.96 1.27
C LYS A 212 12.74 -10.87 0.21
N GLU A 213 12.29 -10.76 -1.04
CA GLU A 213 12.84 -11.58 -2.13
C GLU A 213 13.36 -10.69 -3.26
N GLY A 214 14.53 -11.04 -3.78
CA GLY A 214 15.15 -10.35 -4.92
C GLY A 214 14.28 -10.38 -6.18
N VAL A 215 13.35 -11.33 -6.29
CA VAL A 215 12.45 -11.50 -7.43
C VAL A 215 11.13 -10.75 -7.31
N ASN A 216 10.76 -10.28 -6.12
CA ASN A 216 9.45 -9.65 -5.90
C ASN A 216 9.31 -8.37 -6.74
N ARG A 217 8.18 -8.26 -7.44
CA ARG A 217 7.78 -7.06 -8.15
C ARG A 217 6.49 -6.55 -7.54
N TYR A 218 6.40 -5.23 -7.39
CA TYR A 218 5.11 -4.63 -7.12
C TYR A 218 4.28 -4.60 -8.41
N TRP A 219 2.97 -4.63 -8.28
CA TRP A 219 2.03 -4.29 -9.35
C TRP A 219 0.99 -3.33 -8.81
N ALA A 220 0.26 -2.68 -9.71
CA ALA A 220 -0.79 -1.75 -9.35
C ALA A 220 -1.92 -1.82 -10.36
N SER A 221 -3.11 -1.40 -9.95
CA SER A 221 -4.20 -1.16 -10.89
C SER A 221 -3.84 -0.01 -11.84
N TYR A 222 -4.37 -0.06 -13.06
CA TYR A 222 -4.11 0.95 -14.09
C TYR A 222 -4.44 2.38 -13.63
N ASN A 223 -5.51 2.52 -12.83
CA ASN A 223 -5.96 3.79 -12.28
C ASN A 223 -5.44 4.04 -10.86
N TRP A 224 -4.38 3.35 -10.41
CA TRP A 224 -3.74 3.66 -9.11
C TRP A 224 -3.28 5.13 -9.05
N VAL A 225 -2.77 5.70 -10.14
CA VAL A 225 -2.65 7.16 -10.24
C VAL A 225 -3.76 7.65 -11.16
N PHE A 226 -3.52 7.58 -12.46
CA PHE A 226 -4.50 7.51 -13.54
C PHE A 226 -3.69 7.35 -14.83
N ALA A 227 -4.36 6.93 -15.90
CA ALA A 227 -3.77 6.78 -17.23
C ALA A 227 -3.00 8.05 -17.66
N GLY A 228 -1.78 7.88 -18.17
CA GLY A 228 -0.99 8.98 -18.72
C GLY A 228 -0.21 9.84 -17.73
N TRP A 229 -0.56 9.85 -16.43
CA TRP A 229 0.12 10.68 -15.42
C TRP A 229 1.63 10.54 -15.44
N VAL A 230 2.11 9.29 -15.49
CA VAL A 230 3.52 8.94 -15.41
C VAL A 230 4.34 9.59 -16.53
N GLY A 231 3.87 9.43 -17.77
CA GLY A 231 4.57 9.96 -18.93
C GLY A 231 4.55 11.48 -18.92
N TRP A 232 3.38 12.04 -18.68
CA TRP A 232 3.15 13.49 -18.63
C TRP A 232 3.96 14.17 -17.52
N SER A 233 3.90 13.69 -16.29
CA SER A 233 4.66 14.27 -15.16
C SER A 233 6.18 14.23 -15.36
N ARG A 234 6.70 13.24 -16.12
CA ARG A 234 8.12 13.18 -16.51
C ARG A 234 8.47 14.15 -17.63
N ARG A 235 7.53 14.48 -18.53
CA ARG A 235 7.71 15.56 -19.51
C ARG A 235 7.71 16.92 -18.81
N VAL A 236 6.76 17.15 -17.91
CA VAL A 236 6.72 18.37 -17.09
C VAL A 236 8.03 18.55 -16.32
N LYS A 237 8.50 17.53 -15.58
CA LYS A 237 9.79 17.61 -14.86
C LYS A 237 10.96 17.95 -15.76
N ARG A 238 10.97 17.46 -17.01
CA ARG A 238 12.03 17.79 -17.97
C ARG A 238 12.00 19.25 -18.42
N ALA A 239 10.84 19.90 -18.57
CA ALA A 239 10.78 21.35 -18.85
C ALA A 239 11.19 22.17 -17.63
N VAL A 240 10.47 21.94 -16.52
CA VAL A 240 10.44 22.92 -15.43
C VAL A 240 11.41 22.58 -14.30
N GLY A 241 12.19 21.50 -14.47
CA GLY A 241 13.14 21.00 -13.46
C GLY A 241 12.49 20.22 -12.31
N HIS A 242 11.17 20.30 -12.14
CA HIS A 242 10.48 19.69 -11.00
C HIS A 242 9.17 18.97 -11.36
N TYR A 243 8.75 18.03 -10.52
CA TYR A 243 7.47 17.34 -10.73
C TYR A 243 6.24 18.25 -10.47
N PRO A 244 5.08 17.95 -11.07
CA PRO A 244 3.85 18.71 -10.82
C PRO A 244 3.42 18.64 -9.35
N SER A 245 2.74 19.69 -8.87
CA SER A 245 2.32 19.79 -7.46
C SER A 245 1.27 18.75 -7.07
N ARG A 246 1.17 18.45 -5.77
CA ARG A 246 0.14 17.54 -5.24
C ARG A 246 -1.28 18.06 -5.47
N ALA A 247 -1.45 19.38 -5.42
CA ALA A 247 -2.75 20.00 -5.68
C ALA A 247 -3.18 19.72 -7.11
N LEU A 248 -2.29 19.91 -8.09
CA LEU A 248 -2.59 19.62 -9.49
C LEU A 248 -2.91 18.15 -9.73
N LEU A 249 -2.15 17.22 -9.13
CA LEU A 249 -2.47 15.80 -9.18
C LEU A 249 -3.90 15.50 -8.72
N ARG A 250 -4.32 16.10 -7.60
CA ARG A 250 -5.67 15.92 -7.03
C ARG A 250 -6.74 16.52 -7.94
N SER A 251 -6.52 17.73 -8.44
CA SER A 251 -7.44 18.38 -9.37
C SER A 251 -7.62 17.56 -10.65
N LEU A 252 -6.55 17.00 -11.20
CA LEU A 252 -6.65 16.12 -12.37
C LEU A 252 -7.34 14.78 -12.03
N ALA A 253 -7.12 14.24 -10.83
CA ALA A 253 -7.70 12.97 -10.41
C ALA A 253 -9.23 12.97 -10.32
N VAL A 254 -9.85 14.11 -10.00
CA VAL A 254 -11.31 14.23 -9.89
C VAL A 254 -12.01 14.35 -11.25
N LEU A 255 -11.30 14.80 -12.29
CA LEU A 255 -11.83 14.90 -13.64
C LEU A 255 -12.10 13.52 -14.23
N ASP A 256 -13.09 13.41 -15.11
CA ASP A 256 -13.26 12.22 -15.96
C ASP A 256 -12.10 12.08 -16.96
N LYS A 257 -12.03 10.95 -17.66
CA LYS A 257 -10.92 10.64 -18.56
C LYS A 257 -10.72 11.69 -19.66
N VAL A 258 -11.80 12.21 -20.23
CA VAL A 258 -11.74 13.16 -21.36
C VAL A 258 -11.30 14.52 -20.86
N LYS A 259 -11.98 15.06 -19.84
CA LYS A 259 -11.61 16.36 -19.25
C LYS A 259 -10.18 16.37 -18.71
N ARG A 260 -9.77 15.26 -18.07
CA ARG A 260 -8.39 15.12 -17.59
C ARG A 260 -7.39 15.16 -18.73
N ARG A 261 -7.67 14.49 -19.84
CA ARG A 261 -6.78 14.48 -21.01
C ARG A 261 -6.65 15.89 -21.59
N LEU A 262 -7.77 16.57 -21.80
CA LEU A 262 -7.79 17.95 -22.28
C LEU A 262 -7.01 18.90 -21.35
N ALA A 263 -7.21 18.79 -20.03
CA ALA A 263 -6.47 19.59 -19.06
C ALA A 263 -4.96 19.31 -19.11
N MET A 264 -4.56 18.04 -19.24
CA MET A 264 -3.16 17.67 -19.37
C MET A 264 -2.54 18.18 -20.67
N ASP A 265 -3.28 18.13 -21.77
CA ASP A 265 -2.85 18.61 -23.09
C ASP A 265 -2.76 20.15 -23.13
N PHE A 266 -3.68 20.86 -22.47
CA PHE A 266 -3.62 22.31 -22.30
C PHE A 266 -2.40 22.75 -21.48
N LEU A 267 -2.14 22.09 -20.35
CA LEU A 267 -0.95 22.37 -19.55
C LEU A 267 0.33 22.06 -20.33
N GLU A 268 0.31 20.98 -21.10
CA GLU A 268 1.38 20.59 -22.02
C GLU A 268 1.64 21.70 -23.04
N TYR A 269 0.60 22.22 -23.69
CA TYR A 269 0.72 23.38 -24.57
C TYR A 269 1.30 24.62 -23.86
N GLN A 270 0.84 24.93 -22.65
CA GLN A 270 1.34 26.08 -21.88
C GLN A 270 2.83 25.96 -21.52
N TYR A 271 3.32 24.74 -21.27
CA TYR A 271 4.74 24.48 -20.99
C TYR A 271 5.60 24.31 -22.25
N ARG A 272 5.00 24.32 -23.45
CA ARG A 272 5.71 24.07 -24.72
C ARG A 272 6.89 25.01 -24.97
N PRO A 273 6.78 26.34 -24.77
CA PRO A 273 7.92 27.24 -24.97
C PRO A 273 9.12 26.90 -24.05
N LEU A 274 8.84 26.43 -22.83
CA LEU A 274 9.87 25.98 -21.90
C LEU A 274 10.48 24.64 -22.33
N TRP A 275 9.68 23.73 -22.91
CA TRP A 275 10.19 22.46 -23.43
C TRP A 275 11.13 22.62 -24.62
N GLU A 276 10.77 23.47 -25.58
CA GLU A 276 11.60 23.74 -26.77
C GLU A 276 12.94 24.35 -26.34
N ALA A 277 12.93 25.37 -25.47
CA ALA A 277 14.15 25.96 -24.91
C ALA A 277 15.03 24.98 -24.10
N THR A 278 14.45 23.92 -23.52
CA THR A 278 15.23 22.90 -22.80
C THR A 278 15.82 21.85 -23.75
N LEU A 279 15.14 21.54 -24.86
CA LEU A 279 15.65 20.61 -25.87
C LEU A 279 16.83 21.19 -26.63
N ASP A 280 16.81 22.50 -26.92
CA ASP A 280 17.92 23.19 -27.58
C ASP A 280 19.20 23.13 -26.72
N LYS A 281 19.06 23.32 -25.40
CA LYS A 281 20.18 23.19 -24.43
C LYS A 281 20.74 21.78 -24.31
N VAL A 282 19.93 20.74 -24.55
CA VAL A 282 20.39 19.33 -24.50
C VAL A 282 21.04 18.91 -25.81
N ASN A 283 20.64 19.51 -26.93
CA ASN A 283 21.15 19.20 -28.26
C ASN A 283 22.30 20.10 -28.73
N GLY A 284 22.72 21.08 -27.92
CA GLY A 284 23.95 21.85 -28.17
C GLY A 284 23.85 22.82 -29.35
N TYR A 285 22.72 23.51 -29.48
CA TYR A 285 22.60 24.72 -30.30
C TYR A 285 22.56 25.96 -29.41
#